data_AF-A0A2G9MUY1-F1
#
_entry.id   AF-A0A2G9MUY1-F1
#
_cell.length_a   1.000
_cell.length_b   1.000
_cell.length_c   1.000
_cell.angle_alpha   90.00
_cell.angle_beta   90.00
_cell.angle_gamma   90.00
#
_symmetry.space_group_name_H-M   'P 1'
#
loop_
_entity.id
_entity.type
_entity.pdbx_description
1 polymer ?
#
loop_
_entity_poly.entity_id
_entity_poly.type
_entity_poly.pdbx_seq_one_letter_code
_entity_poly.pdbx_strand_id
1 'polypeptide(L)'
;MELDEELEEPKRSGILQSTSKRVRMIFSVMASPNRIDILRILNSKGPLTYSELKSLAGFKSKKESGKFAYHLRKLLRQSLVALNKS
;
A
#
# COMPACT_ATOMS: atom_id res chain seq x y z
N MET A 1 27.90 -44.71 -18.25
CA MET A 1 26.42 -44.69 -18.34
C MET A 1 25.95 -43.89 -17.15
N GLU A 2 25.09 -42.92 -17.43
CA GLU A 2 25.15 -41.56 -16.93
C GLU A 2 24.73 -41.42 -15.46
N LEU A 3 25.46 -40.54 -14.76
CA LEU A 3 25.10 -40.04 -13.44
C LEU A 3 24.10 -38.92 -13.67
N ASP A 4 22.81 -39.26 -13.65
CA ASP A 4 21.74 -38.29 -13.63
C ASP A 4 21.70 -37.62 -12.24
N GLU A 5 22.57 -36.63 -12.04
CA GLU A 5 22.45 -35.67 -10.94
C GLU A 5 21.17 -34.86 -11.15
N GLU A 6 20.09 -35.32 -10.52
CA GLU A 6 18.86 -34.57 -10.34
C GLU A 6 19.18 -33.33 -9.47
N LEU A 7 19.53 -32.22 -10.14
CA LEU A 7 19.75 -30.92 -9.53
C LEU A 7 18.42 -30.43 -8.94
N GLU A 8 18.13 -30.84 -7.70
CA GLU A 8 17.10 -30.25 -6.86
C GLU A 8 17.36 -28.74 -6.74
N GLU A 9 16.66 -27.94 -7.55
CA GLU A 9 16.75 -26.49 -7.49
C GLU A 9 16.38 -26.03 -6.06
N PRO A 10 17.24 -25.24 -5.40
CA PRO A 10 17.04 -24.90 -4.02
C PRO A 10 15.76 -24.07 -3.87
N LYS A 11 15.02 -24.34 -2.80
CA LYS A 11 13.75 -23.71 -2.31
C LYS A 11 13.79 -22.17 -2.12
N ARG A 12 14.64 -21.44 -2.84
CA ARG A 12 14.77 -19.98 -2.90
C ARG A 12 13.65 -19.30 -3.71
N SER A 13 12.95 -20.04 -4.57
CA SER A 13 11.91 -19.53 -5.47
C SER A 13 10.70 -18.93 -4.72
N GLY A 14 10.24 -19.54 -3.63
CA GLY A 14 9.03 -19.12 -2.91
C GLY A 14 9.12 -17.74 -2.23
N ILE A 15 10.27 -17.41 -1.64
CA ILE A 15 10.48 -16.12 -0.93
C ILE A 15 10.59 -14.96 -1.94
N LEU A 16 11.32 -15.17 -3.03
CA LEU A 16 11.46 -14.16 -4.09
C LEU A 16 10.11 -13.92 -4.80
N GLN A 17 9.34 -14.99 -5.07
CA GLN A 17 8.04 -14.88 -5.69
C GLN A 17 7.02 -14.14 -4.79
N SER A 18 6.95 -14.45 -3.50
CA SER A 18 6.08 -13.75 -2.55
C SER A 18 6.46 -12.28 -2.37
N THR A 19 7.75 -11.97 -2.30
CA THR A 19 8.27 -10.58 -2.28
C THR A 19 7.87 -9.83 -3.56
N SER A 20 8.05 -10.45 -4.72
CA SER A 20 7.66 -9.85 -6.01
C SER A 20 6.15 -9.56 -6.08
N LYS A 21 5.31 -10.43 -5.51
CA LYS A 21 3.85 -10.25 -5.44
C LYS A 21 3.50 -9.06 -4.54
N ARG A 22 4.15 -8.94 -3.37
CA ARG A 22 3.93 -7.80 -2.46
C ARG A 22 4.33 -6.48 -3.11
N VAL A 23 5.48 -6.44 -3.75
CA VAL A 23 5.98 -5.26 -4.48
C VAL A 23 5.00 -4.83 -5.56
N ARG A 24 4.48 -5.77 -6.38
CA ARG A 24 3.43 -5.47 -7.37
C ARG A 24 2.16 -4.90 -6.75
N MET A 25 1.72 -5.43 -5.60
CA MET A 25 0.54 -4.91 -4.89
C MET A 25 0.76 -3.48 -4.38
N ILE A 26 1.95 -3.18 -3.84
CA ILE A 26 2.30 -1.84 -3.37
C ILE A 26 2.29 -0.85 -4.54
N PHE A 27 2.99 -1.15 -5.64
CA PHE A 27 3.00 -0.27 -6.81
C PHE A 27 1.61 -0.05 -7.41
N SER A 28 0.77 -1.09 -7.46
CA SER A 28 -0.63 -0.95 -7.90
C SER A 28 -1.44 -0.02 -6.98
N VAL A 29 -1.15 -0.03 -5.67
CA VAL A 29 -1.79 0.90 -4.74
C VAL A 29 -1.26 2.33 -4.89
N MET A 30 0.04 2.49 -5.10
CA MET A 30 0.68 3.78 -5.28
C MET A 30 0.39 4.41 -6.65
N ALA A 31 -0.03 3.65 -7.67
CA ALA A 31 -0.33 4.18 -9.00
C ALA A 31 -1.54 5.14 -9.07
N SER A 32 -2.23 5.41 -7.97
CA SER A 32 -3.34 6.38 -7.96
C SER A 32 -2.88 7.73 -7.42
N PRO A 33 -3.20 8.84 -8.12
CA PRO A 33 -2.80 10.17 -7.69
C PRO A 33 -3.33 10.52 -6.30
N ASN A 34 -4.63 10.29 -6.04
CA ASN A 34 -5.23 10.54 -4.72
C ASN A 34 -4.52 9.80 -3.57
N ARG A 35 -4.04 8.57 -3.81
CA ARG A 35 -3.36 7.78 -2.78
C ARG A 35 -1.94 8.29 -2.54
N ILE A 36 -1.23 8.72 -3.59
CA ILE A 36 0.07 9.39 -3.46
C ILE A 36 -0.08 10.71 -2.73
N ASP A 37 -1.09 11.51 -3.05
CA ASP A 37 -1.31 12.80 -2.38
C ASP A 37 -1.58 12.62 -0.88
N ILE A 38 -2.38 11.62 -0.50
CA ILE A 38 -2.59 11.24 0.90
C ILE A 38 -1.27 10.88 1.58
N LEU A 39 -0.45 10.02 0.95
CA LEU A 39 0.86 9.62 1.50
C LEU A 39 1.82 10.81 1.63
N ARG A 40 1.85 11.72 0.65
CA ARG A 40 2.66 12.95 0.68
C ARG A 40 2.24 13.89 1.80
N ILE A 41 0.93 14.07 2.00
CA ILE A 41 0.40 14.91 3.08
C ILE A 41 0.82 14.33 4.44
N LEU A 42 0.65 13.03 4.65
CA LEU A 42 1.06 12.39 5.91
C LEU A 42 2.58 12.45 6.14
N ASN A 43 3.38 12.23 5.09
CA ASN A 43 4.83 12.33 5.19
C ASN A 43 5.31 13.75 5.51
N SER A 44 4.60 14.78 5.04
CA SER A 44 4.99 16.18 5.25
C SER A 44 4.44 16.79 6.54
N LYS A 45 3.24 16.40 6.98
CA LYS A 45 2.55 16.98 8.14
C LYS A 45 2.53 16.10 9.37
N GLY A 46 2.95 14.84 9.25
CA GLY A 46 2.83 13.86 10.32
C GLY A 46 1.40 13.33 10.47
N PRO A 47 1.06 12.79 11.66
CA PRO A 47 -0.26 12.26 11.93
C PRO A 47 -1.36 13.32 11.82
N LEU A 48 -2.47 12.95 11.19
CA LEU A 48 -3.63 13.81 11.00
C LEU A 48 -4.90 13.06 11.38
N THR A 49 -5.89 13.80 11.87
CA THR A 49 -7.24 13.26 12.02
C THR A 49 -7.83 12.94 10.66
N TYR A 50 -8.85 12.09 10.66
CA TYR A 50 -9.58 11.72 9.44
C TYR A 50 -10.09 12.96 8.68
N SER A 51 -10.68 13.93 9.39
CA SER A 51 -11.25 15.15 8.81
C SER A 51 -10.20 16.10 8.23
N GLU A 52 -9.06 16.25 8.90
CA GLU A 52 -7.96 17.09 8.42
C GLU A 52 -7.36 16.51 7.14
N LEU A 53 -7.03 15.22 7.17
CA LEU A 53 -6.46 14.53 6.01
C LEU A 53 -7.42 14.55 4.82
N LYS A 54 -8.71 14.31 5.06
CA LYS A 54 -9.77 14.39 4.04
C LYS A 54 -9.79 15.77 3.36
N SER A 55 -9.76 16.83 4.17
CA SER A 55 -9.86 18.20 3.68
C SER A 55 -8.60 18.61 2.90
N LEU A 56 -7.42 18.26 3.41
CA LEU A 56 -6.13 18.54 2.77
C LEU A 56 -5.93 17.77 1.47
N ALA A 57 -6.46 16.54 1.38
CA ALA A 57 -6.44 15.74 0.17
C ALA A 57 -7.50 16.17 -0.87
N GLY A 58 -8.22 17.28 -0.64
CA GLY A 58 -9.17 17.86 -1.59
C GLY A 58 -10.59 17.31 -1.54
N PHE A 59 -10.91 16.37 -0.63
CA PHE A 59 -12.25 15.78 -0.51
C PHE A 59 -13.14 16.63 0.39
N LYS A 60 -13.53 17.81 -0.09
CA LYS A 60 -14.18 18.83 0.75
C LYS A 60 -15.63 18.50 1.11
N SER A 61 -16.39 17.93 0.17
CA SER A 61 -17.83 17.72 0.38
C SER A 61 -18.16 16.51 1.26
N LYS A 62 -19.35 16.49 1.86
CA LYS A 62 -19.84 15.33 2.63
C LYS A 62 -20.03 14.09 1.74
N LYS A 63 -20.47 14.28 0.49
CA LYS A 63 -20.70 13.22 -0.50
C LYS A 63 -19.42 12.47 -0.87
N GLU A 64 -18.27 13.13 -0.80
CA GLU A 64 -16.97 12.55 -1.13
C GLU A 64 -16.34 11.72 -0.01
N SER A 65 -16.94 11.69 1.18
CA SER A 65 -16.41 10.96 2.34
C SER A 65 -16.22 9.47 2.05
N GLY A 66 -17.15 8.85 1.32
CA GLY A 66 -17.04 7.44 0.93
C GLY A 66 -15.86 7.19 -0.02
N LYS A 67 -15.65 8.08 -1.00
CA LYS A 67 -14.53 8.02 -1.94
C LYS A 67 -13.19 8.19 -1.22
N PHE A 68 -13.10 9.13 -0.29
CA PHE A 68 -11.90 9.31 0.54
C PHE A 68 -11.62 8.07 1.41
N ALA A 69 -12.63 7.55 2.11
CA ALA A 69 -12.51 6.34 2.92
C ALA A 69 -12.03 5.14 2.08
N TYR A 70 -12.50 5.01 0.84
CA TYR A 70 -12.04 3.98 -0.07
C TYR A 70 -10.52 4.05 -0.32
N HIS A 71 -10.00 5.24 -0.64
CA HIS A 71 -8.56 5.43 -0.84
C HIS A 71 -7.75 5.10 0.43
N LEU A 72 -8.21 5.58 1.59
CA LEU A 72 -7.54 5.34 2.87
C LEU A 72 -7.53 3.84 3.23
N ARG A 73 -8.63 3.12 3.01
CA ARG A 73 -8.71 1.66 3.25
C ARG A 73 -7.76 0.89 2.35
N LYS A 74 -7.55 1.30 1.09
CA LYS A 74 -6.58 0.65 0.19
C LYS A 74 -5.15 0.81 0.69
N LEU A 75 -4.80 1.97 1.26
CA LEU A 75 -3.49 2.21 1.88
C LEU A 75 -3.30 1.37 3.15
N LEU A 76 -4.29 1.36 4.05
CA LEU A 76 -4.28 0.55 5.29
C LEU A 76 -4.09 -0.93 5.00
N ARG A 77 -4.80 -1.49 4.00
CA ARG A 77 -4.71 -2.91 3.63
C ARG A 77 -3.32 -3.34 3.19
N GLN A 78 -2.50 -2.42 2.68
CA GLN A 78 -1.12 -2.70 2.28
C GLN A 78 -0.10 -2.22 3.32
N SER A 79 -0.56 -1.84 4.52
CA SER A 79 0.29 -1.31 5.60
C SER A 79 1.11 -0.08 5.18
N LEU A 80 0.59 0.72 4.25
CA LEU A 80 1.24 1.97 3.82
C LEU A 80 0.91 3.15 4.74
N VAL A 81 -0.14 3.01 5.55
CA VAL A 81 -0.52 3.92 6.63
C VAL A 81 -1.04 3.08 7.80
N ALA A 82 -1.07 3.65 8.99
CA ALA A 82 -1.59 3.01 10.20
C ALA A 82 -2.58 3.93 10.92
N LEU A 83 -3.41 3.33 11.78
CA LEU A 83 -4.22 4.09 12.73
C LEU A 83 -3.39 4.30 14.00
N ASN A 84 -3.31 5.54 14.45
CA ASN A 84 -2.80 5.83 15.79
C ASN A 84 -3.87 5.41 16.80
N LYS A 85 -3.71 4.22 17.36
CA LYS A 85 -4.46 3.77 18.54
C LYS A 85 -3.64 4.14 19.76
N SER A 86 -3.79 5.39 20.18
CA SER A 86 -3.37 5.87 21.51
C SER A 86 -4.54 5.74 22.47
#